data_AF-A0A3D3TE26-F1
#
_entry.id   AF-A0A3D3TE26-F1
#
_cell.length_a   1.000
_cell.length_b   1.000
_cell.length_c   1.000
_cell.angle_alpha   90.00
_cell.angle_beta   90.00
_cell.angle_gamma   90.00
#
_symmetry.space_group_name_H-M   'P 1'
#
loop_
_entity.id
_entity.type
_entity.pdbx_description
1 polymer ?
#
loop_
_entity_poly.entity_id
_entity_poly.type
_entity_poly.pdbx_seq_one_letter_code
_entity_poly.pdbx_strand_id
1 'polypeptide(L)'
;RSKKALKYGFIIGFPTSILYAWSAMNSHPFGLAGHSAIYAVSVVPFSFAYISAVCLFYIKREDGSIFKIFAAPGRMALTNYLMQSVFGIIIFYGIGFELGAKTGLIYVELIAAAVFGMQIVYSYVWLHYNRFGPLEWGWRMLTYGKWLKLAR
;
A
#
# COMPACT_ATOMS: atom_id res chain seq x y z
N ARG A 1 2.90 -21.42 -11.42
CA ARG A 1 2.54 -21.50 -9.98
C ARG A 1 1.56 -20.39 -9.57
N SER A 2 1.77 -19.13 -9.97
CA SER A 2 0.91 -17.98 -9.62
C SER A 2 -0.56 -18.07 -10.09
N LYS A 3 -0.86 -18.65 -11.27
CA LYS A 3 -2.26 -18.87 -11.72
C LYS A 3 -3.07 -19.81 -10.81
N LYS A 4 -2.39 -20.80 -10.21
CA LYS A 4 -3.02 -21.74 -9.26
C LYS A 4 -3.29 -21.02 -7.93
N ALA A 5 -2.31 -20.28 -7.41
CA ALA A 5 -2.46 -19.48 -6.20
C ALA A 5 -3.60 -18.44 -6.32
N LEU A 6 -3.71 -17.77 -7.48
CA LEU A 6 -4.83 -16.89 -7.80
C LEU A 6 -6.18 -17.61 -7.70
N LYS A 7 -6.33 -18.73 -8.43
CA LYS A 7 -7.58 -19.48 -8.48
C LYS A 7 -7.99 -20.03 -7.11
N TYR A 8 -7.07 -20.67 -6.40
CA TYR A 8 -7.35 -21.23 -5.07
C TYR A 8 -7.58 -20.14 -4.03
N GLY A 9 -6.84 -19.04 -4.08
CA GLY A 9 -7.01 -17.93 -3.15
C GLY A 9 -8.37 -17.24 -3.32
N PHE A 10 -8.89 -17.09 -4.55
CA PHE A 10 -10.27 -16.61 -4.76
C PHE A 10 -11.32 -17.64 -4.36
N ILE A 11 -11.14 -18.92 -4.68
CA ILE A 11 -12.10 -19.98 -4.35
C ILE A 11 -12.23 -20.17 -2.83
N ILE A 12 -11.14 -20.05 -2.08
CA ILE A 12 -11.14 -20.21 -0.62
C ILE A 12 -11.47 -18.88 0.06
N GLY A 13 -10.83 -17.79 -0.38
CA GLY A 13 -10.99 -16.47 0.22
C GLY A 13 -12.41 -15.93 0.08
N PHE A 14 -13.00 -15.99 -1.12
CA PHE A 14 -14.28 -15.32 -1.40
C PHE A 14 -15.43 -15.87 -0.54
N PRO A 15 -15.68 -17.20 -0.47
CA PRO A 15 -16.72 -17.74 0.40
C PRO A 15 -16.44 -17.49 1.89
N THR A 16 -15.17 -17.59 2.32
CA THR A 16 -14.81 -17.35 3.73
C THR A 16 -14.92 -15.88 4.12
N SER A 17 -14.76 -14.94 3.18
CA SER A 17 -15.02 -13.51 3.42
C SER A 17 -16.50 -13.19 3.58
N ILE A 18 -17.36 -13.87 2.81
CA ILE A 18 -18.82 -13.76 2.96
C ILE A 18 -19.23 -14.34 4.33
N LEU A 19 -18.67 -15.49 4.69
CA LEU A 19 -18.91 -16.11 6.00
C LEU A 19 -18.41 -15.23 7.15
N TYR A 20 -17.26 -14.58 6.98
CA TYR A 20 -16.71 -13.61 7.93
C TYR A 20 -17.66 -12.41 8.12
N ALA A 21 -18.11 -11.79 7.02
CA ALA A 21 -19.02 -10.66 7.04
C ALA A 21 -20.37 -11.03 7.70
N TRP A 22 -20.92 -12.19 7.34
CA TRP A 22 -22.14 -12.70 7.97
C TRP A 22 -21.93 -12.94 9.47
N SER A 23 -20.80 -13.54 9.86
CA SER A 23 -20.46 -13.77 11.27
C SER A 23 -20.35 -12.47 12.05
N ALA A 24 -19.78 -11.41 11.46
CA ALA A 24 -19.70 -10.08 12.06
C ALA A 24 -21.08 -9.43 12.24
N MET A 25 -21.98 -9.59 11.27
CA MET A 25 -23.34 -9.02 11.33
C MET A 25 -24.26 -9.75 12.32
N ASN A 26 -23.96 -11.00 12.68
CA ASN A 26 -24.79 -11.83 13.56
C ASN A 26 -24.20 -11.97 14.98
N SER A 27 -23.48 -10.96 15.46
CA SER A 27 -22.90 -10.94 16.82
C SER A 27 -21.95 -12.12 17.12
N HIS A 28 -21.19 -12.57 16.13
CA HIS A 28 -20.17 -13.63 16.27
C HIS A 28 -20.73 -14.96 16.82
N PRO A 29 -21.60 -15.67 16.06
CA PRO A 29 -22.27 -16.88 16.54
C PRO A 29 -21.32 -18.04 16.88
N PHE A 30 -20.09 -18.04 16.34
CA PHE A 30 -19.05 -19.03 16.61
C PHE A 30 -18.08 -18.60 17.72
N GLY A 31 -18.42 -17.55 18.48
CA GLY A 31 -17.54 -16.91 19.44
C GLY A 31 -16.37 -16.16 18.80
N LEU A 32 -15.60 -15.46 19.63
CA LEU A 32 -14.45 -14.65 19.19
C LEU A 32 -13.35 -15.50 18.54
N ALA A 33 -13.11 -16.71 19.05
CA ALA A 33 -12.11 -17.63 18.52
C ALA A 33 -12.46 -18.12 17.10
N GLY A 34 -13.72 -18.56 16.90
CA GLY A 34 -14.20 -18.99 15.58
C GLY A 34 -14.20 -17.83 14.57
N HIS A 35 -14.62 -16.64 15.00
CA HIS A 35 -14.57 -15.44 14.16
C HIS A 35 -13.15 -15.08 13.71
N SER A 36 -12.18 -15.17 14.63
CA SER A 36 -10.76 -14.90 14.35
C SER A 36 -10.14 -15.93 13.40
N ALA A 37 -10.54 -17.21 13.53
CA ALA A 37 -10.11 -18.26 12.62
C ALA A 37 -10.66 -18.05 11.20
N ILE A 38 -11.95 -17.70 11.07
CA ILE A 38 -12.58 -17.37 9.78
C ILE A 38 -11.88 -16.17 9.15
N TYR A 39 -11.56 -15.13 9.93
CA TYR A 39 -10.79 -13.98 9.46
C TYR A 39 -9.43 -14.40 8.87
N ALA A 40 -8.63 -15.19 9.60
CA ALA A 40 -7.31 -15.62 9.14
C ALA A 40 -7.39 -16.44 7.83
N VAL A 41 -8.35 -17.37 7.75
CA VAL A 41 -8.58 -18.22 6.57
C VAL A 41 -9.16 -17.43 5.40
N SER A 42 -9.82 -16.30 5.65
CA SER A 42 -10.26 -15.41 4.59
C SER A 42 -9.13 -14.53 4.07
N VAL A 43 -8.46 -13.81 4.96
CA VAL A 43 -7.49 -12.76 4.61
C VAL A 43 -6.24 -13.33 3.95
N VAL A 44 -5.69 -14.42 4.48
CA VAL A 44 -4.40 -14.95 4.00
C VAL A 44 -4.49 -15.45 2.55
N PRO A 45 -5.45 -16.32 2.18
CA PRO A 45 -5.62 -16.76 0.79
C PRO A 45 -6.01 -15.63 -0.15
N PHE A 46 -6.83 -14.67 0.29
CA PHE A 46 -7.14 -13.49 -0.51
C PHE A 46 -5.91 -12.64 -0.80
N SER A 47 -5.06 -12.42 0.20
CA SER A 47 -3.82 -11.65 0.03
C SER A 47 -2.93 -12.30 -1.03
N PHE A 48 -2.77 -13.62 -0.98
CA PHE A 48 -2.04 -14.35 -2.02
C PHE A 48 -2.72 -14.30 -3.39
N ALA A 49 -4.05 -14.30 -3.45
CA ALA A 49 -4.78 -14.12 -4.69
C ALA A 49 -4.53 -12.73 -5.29
N TYR A 50 -4.64 -11.66 -4.50
CA TYR A 50 -4.37 -10.28 -4.93
C TYR A 50 -2.93 -10.13 -5.43
N ILE A 51 -1.94 -10.59 -4.66
CA ILE A 51 -0.52 -10.54 -5.07
C ILE A 51 -0.33 -11.32 -6.38
N SER A 52 -0.89 -12.53 -6.47
CA SER A 52 -0.79 -13.35 -7.69
C SER A 52 -1.46 -12.69 -8.89
N ALA A 53 -2.58 -11.98 -8.69
CA ALA A 53 -3.27 -11.24 -9.73
C ALA A 53 -2.40 -10.11 -10.26
N VAL A 54 -1.83 -9.30 -9.35
CA VAL A 54 -0.95 -8.17 -9.70
C VAL A 54 0.31 -8.68 -10.42
N CYS A 55 0.96 -9.74 -9.92
CA CYS A 55 2.12 -10.32 -10.58
C CYS A 55 1.80 -10.87 -11.98
N LEU A 56 0.67 -11.56 -12.15
CA LEU A 56 0.26 -12.07 -13.46
C LEU A 56 -0.11 -10.93 -14.43
N PHE A 57 -0.74 -9.87 -13.91
CA PHE A 57 -1.05 -8.68 -14.69
C PHE A 57 0.22 -7.97 -15.14
N TYR A 58 1.21 -7.83 -14.26
CA TYR A 58 2.53 -7.28 -14.57
C TYR A 58 3.25 -8.10 -15.65
N ILE A 59 3.37 -9.43 -15.48
CA ILE A 59 4.04 -10.30 -16.46
C ILE A 59 3.36 -10.25 -17.84
N LYS A 60 2.02 -10.15 -17.88
CA LYS A 60 1.27 -10.11 -19.14
C LYS A 60 1.33 -8.75 -19.84
N ARG A 61 1.63 -7.68 -19.11
CA ARG A 61 1.66 -6.30 -19.57
C ARG A 61 2.95 -5.64 -19.08
N GLU A 62 4.09 -6.26 -19.39
CA GLU A 62 5.40 -5.74 -18.98
C GLU A 62 5.64 -4.32 -19.52
N ASP A 63 5.13 -4.04 -20.73
CA ASP A 63 5.11 -2.71 -21.35
C ASP A 63 3.93 -1.81 -20.94
N GLY A 64 3.10 -2.25 -19.98
CA GLY A 64 1.93 -1.53 -19.50
C GLY A 64 2.32 -0.21 -18.85
N SER A 65 2.04 0.90 -19.54
CA SER A 65 2.32 2.29 -19.14
C SER A 65 1.99 2.60 -17.66
N ILE A 66 0.97 1.95 -17.09
CA ILE A 66 0.52 2.21 -15.73
C ILE A 66 1.54 1.79 -14.66
N PHE A 67 2.31 0.71 -14.86
CA PHE A 67 3.35 0.32 -13.89
C PHE A 67 4.56 1.25 -13.94
N LYS A 68 4.81 1.88 -15.09
CA LYS A 68 5.86 2.89 -15.23
C LYS A 68 5.57 4.08 -14.32
N ILE A 69 4.30 4.49 -14.19
CA ILE A 69 3.84 5.56 -13.28
C ILE A 69 4.26 5.31 -11.82
N PHE A 70 4.22 4.05 -11.38
CA PHE A 70 4.59 3.66 -10.02
C PHE A 70 6.08 3.38 -9.82
N ALA A 71 6.88 3.36 -10.89
CA ALA A 71 8.30 3.06 -10.79
C ALA A 71 9.09 4.16 -10.06
N ALA A 72 8.75 5.43 -10.27
CA ALA A 72 9.37 6.55 -9.56
C ALA A 72 9.05 6.55 -8.05
N PRO A 73 7.77 6.56 -7.62
CA PRO A 73 7.44 6.53 -6.20
C PRO A 73 7.91 5.25 -5.50
N GLY A 74 7.96 4.11 -6.20
CA GLY A 74 8.48 2.85 -5.66
C GLY A 74 9.99 2.89 -5.36
N ARG A 75 10.78 3.64 -6.14
CA ARG A 75 12.22 3.87 -5.85
C ARG A 75 12.46 4.79 -4.66
N MET A 76 11.44 5.54 -4.24
CA MET A 76 11.45 6.47 -3.11
C MET A 76 10.48 6.01 -2.00
N ALA A 77 10.32 4.69 -1.82
CA ALA A 77 9.32 4.15 -0.90
C ALA A 77 9.49 4.61 0.56
N LEU A 78 10.74 4.71 1.07
CA LEU A 78 11.01 5.17 2.43
C LEU A 78 10.75 6.67 2.56
N THR A 79 11.19 7.46 1.58
CA THR A 79 10.94 8.90 1.55
C THR A 79 9.44 9.19 1.48
N ASN A 80 8.72 8.52 0.58
CA ASN A 80 7.28 8.70 0.41
C ASN A 80 6.50 8.23 1.63
N TYR A 81 6.89 7.13 2.26
CA TYR A 81 6.26 6.67 3.50
C TYR A 81 6.37 7.71 4.63
N LEU A 82 7.56 8.27 4.84
CA LEU A 82 7.75 9.30 5.86
C LEU A 82 7.05 10.61 5.49
N MET A 83 7.10 11.02 4.22
CA MET A 83 6.37 12.19 3.73
C MET A 83 4.85 12.03 3.90
N GLN A 84 4.30 10.85 3.59
CA GLN A 84 2.89 10.53 3.79
C GLN A 84 2.50 10.58 5.27
N SER A 85 3.34 10.04 6.15
CA SER A 85 3.13 10.10 7.60
C SER A 85 3.11 11.55 8.11
N VAL A 86 4.07 12.36 7.67
CA VAL A 86 4.13 13.79 8.03
C VAL A 86 2.88 14.54 7.53
N PHE A 87 2.49 14.34 6.27
CA PHE A 87 1.26 14.94 5.75
C PHE A 87 0.01 14.45 6.50
N GLY A 88 -0.06 13.16 6.82
CA GLY A 88 -1.17 12.60 7.61
C GLY A 88 -1.29 13.24 8.99
N ILE A 89 -0.16 13.45 9.67
CA ILE A 89 -0.11 14.15 10.97
C ILE A 89 -0.57 15.60 10.81
N ILE A 90 -0.05 16.33 9.84
CA ILE A 90 -0.40 17.75 9.62
C ILE A 90 -1.89 17.90 9.25
N ILE A 91 -2.42 17.00 8.41
CA ILE A 91 -3.79 17.13 7.92
C ILE A 91 -4.82 16.64 8.94
N PHE A 92 -4.61 15.45 9.51
CA PHE A 92 -5.63 14.78 10.31
C PHE A 92 -5.47 14.97 11.82
N TYR A 93 -4.25 15.21 12.32
CA TYR A 93 -4.02 15.43 13.75
C TYR A 93 -4.10 16.91 14.11
N GLY A 94 -4.38 17.21 15.38
CA GLY A 94 -4.54 18.57 15.92
C GLY A 94 -3.28 19.44 15.95
N ILE A 95 -2.19 18.99 15.30
CA ILE A 95 -0.98 19.79 15.08
C ILE A 95 -1.15 20.69 13.84
N GLY A 96 -2.06 20.35 12.91
CA GLY A 96 -2.37 21.19 11.74
C GLY A 96 -3.86 21.45 11.56
N PHE A 97 -4.51 20.80 10.59
CA PHE A 97 -5.89 21.12 10.19
C PHE A 97 -6.99 20.41 11.01
N GLU A 98 -6.63 19.46 11.88
CA GLU A 98 -7.57 18.72 12.76
C GLU A 98 -8.77 18.10 12.01
N LEU A 99 -8.56 17.70 10.75
CA LEU A 99 -9.63 17.15 9.91
C LEU A 99 -10.04 15.73 10.32
N GLY A 100 -9.22 15.01 11.10
CA GLY A 100 -9.40 13.58 11.37
C GLY A 100 -10.73 13.20 12.04
N ALA A 101 -11.20 14.00 12.99
CA ALA A 101 -12.45 13.70 13.73
C ALA A 101 -13.72 14.22 13.04
N LYS A 102 -13.58 15.12 12.05
CA LYS A 102 -14.69 15.92 11.49
C LYS A 102 -15.01 15.56 10.04
N THR A 103 -14.21 14.68 9.42
CA THR A 103 -14.23 14.45 7.98
C THR A 103 -14.76 13.06 7.66
N GLY A 104 -15.78 12.99 6.79
CA GLY A 104 -16.32 11.71 6.34
C GLY A 104 -15.30 10.88 5.53
N LEU A 105 -15.45 9.56 5.55
CA LEU A 105 -14.50 8.62 4.93
C LEU A 105 -14.16 8.96 3.47
N ILE A 106 -15.15 9.35 2.67
CA ILE A 106 -14.92 9.71 1.25
C ILE A 106 -13.94 10.87 1.08
N TYR A 107 -13.98 11.86 1.95
CA TYR A 107 -13.09 13.01 1.90
C TYR A 107 -11.68 12.64 2.35
N VAL A 108 -11.55 11.76 3.35
CA VAL A 108 -10.25 11.21 3.78
C VAL A 108 -9.57 10.48 2.62
N GLU A 109 -10.31 9.63 1.90
CA GLU A 109 -9.82 8.91 0.73
C GLU A 109 -9.40 9.86 -0.40
N LEU A 110 -10.19 10.90 -0.68
CA LEU A 110 -9.84 11.91 -1.69
C LEU A 110 -8.58 12.69 -1.33
N ILE A 111 -8.43 13.08 -0.06
CA ILE A 111 -7.23 13.74 0.44
C ILE A 111 -6.02 12.81 0.31
N ALA A 112 -6.14 11.54 0.72
CA ALA A 112 -5.07 10.57 0.61
C ALA A 112 -4.65 10.36 -0.86
N ALA A 113 -5.61 10.25 -1.78
CA ALA A 113 -5.35 10.14 -3.22
C ALA A 113 -4.65 11.40 -3.77
N ALA A 114 -5.05 12.59 -3.33
CA ALA A 114 -4.41 13.84 -3.74
C ALA A 114 -2.96 13.94 -3.23
N VAL A 115 -2.73 13.64 -1.95
CA VAL A 115 -1.38 13.61 -1.35
C VAL A 115 -0.50 12.59 -2.07
N PHE A 116 -1.01 11.40 -2.35
CA PHE A 116 -0.27 10.39 -3.09
C PHE A 116 0.02 10.82 -4.53
N GLY A 117 -0.94 11.44 -5.22
CA GLY A 117 -0.73 12.04 -6.54
C GLY A 117 0.41 13.06 -6.56
N MET A 118 0.46 13.95 -5.55
CA MET A 118 1.57 14.89 -5.38
C MET A 118 2.91 14.17 -5.15
N GLN A 119 2.93 13.10 -4.35
CA GLN A 119 4.14 12.30 -4.11
C GLN A 119 4.64 11.59 -5.37
N ILE A 120 3.74 11.14 -6.26
CA ILE A 120 4.12 10.58 -7.57
C ILE A 120 4.89 11.64 -8.37
N VAL A 121 4.30 12.83 -8.54
CA VAL A 121 4.91 13.93 -9.30
C VAL A 121 6.24 14.34 -8.67
N TYR A 122 6.28 14.52 -7.35
CA TYR A 122 7.50 14.81 -6.61
C TYR A 122 8.58 13.76 -6.85
N SER A 123 8.24 12.47 -6.78
CA SER A 123 9.19 11.38 -7.00
C SER A 123 9.77 11.38 -8.41
N TYR A 124 8.96 11.73 -9.41
CA TYR A 124 9.42 11.88 -10.79
C TYR A 124 10.40 13.04 -10.96
N VAL A 125 10.02 14.22 -10.49
CA VAL A 125 10.86 15.42 -10.56
C VAL A 125 12.16 15.20 -9.79
N TRP A 126 12.09 14.64 -8.59
CA TRP A 126 13.26 14.36 -7.77
C TRP A 126 14.24 13.40 -8.45
N LEU A 127 13.73 12.27 -8.97
CA LEU A 127 14.57 11.25 -9.62
C LEU A 127 15.03 11.64 -11.04
N HIS A 128 14.53 12.75 -11.57
CA HIS A 128 15.09 13.35 -12.77
C HIS A 128 16.49 13.92 -12.48
N TYR A 129 16.65 14.63 -11.36
CA TYR A 129 17.90 15.27 -10.95
C TYR A 129 18.78 14.40 -10.04
N ASN A 130 18.17 13.51 -9.24
CA ASN A 130 18.86 12.71 -8.22
C ASN A 130 18.76 11.21 -8.52
N ARG A 131 19.74 10.44 -8.05
CA ARG A 131 19.81 8.98 -8.26
C ARG A 131 18.97 8.18 -7.25
N PHE A 132 18.77 8.73 -6.05
CA PHE A 132 18.09 8.10 -4.93
C PHE A 132 17.17 9.10 -4.24
N GLY A 133 16.15 8.61 -3.54
CA GLY A 133 15.43 9.45 -2.59
C GLY A 133 16.34 9.89 -1.43
N PRO A 134 16.04 11.03 -0.78
CA PRO A 134 16.88 11.60 0.27
C PRO A 134 17.07 10.64 1.45
N LEU A 135 15.99 9.97 1.88
CA LEU A 135 16.04 9.05 3.02
C LEU A 135 16.65 7.70 2.63
N GLU A 136 16.38 7.22 1.41
CA GLU A 136 17.02 6.02 0.87
C GLU A 136 18.53 6.21 0.73
N TRP A 137 18.97 7.41 0.34
CA TRP A 137 20.38 7.76 0.24
C TRP A 137 21.05 7.72 1.62
N GLY A 138 20.46 8.37 2.62
CA GLY A 138 20.97 8.32 4.00
C GLY A 138 21.00 6.90 4.53
N TRP A 139 19.95 6.12 4.31
CA TRP A 139 19.88 4.71 4.71
C TRP A 139 20.97 3.85 4.05
N ARG A 140 21.20 4.04 2.75
CA ARG A 140 22.26 3.31 2.03
C ARG A 140 23.65 3.71 2.51
N MET A 141 23.87 4.99 2.79
CA MET A 141 25.14 5.44 3.37
C MET A 141 25.42 4.80 4.71
N LEU A 142 24.41 4.71 5.59
CA LEU A 142 24.52 4.03 6.87
C LEU A 142 24.77 2.53 6.71
N THR A 143 24.08 1.88 5.78
CA THR A 143 24.21 0.43 5.55
C THR A 143 25.56 0.06 4.95
N TYR A 144 26.06 0.84 3.98
CA TYR A 144 27.30 0.52 3.27
C TYR A 144 28.54 1.20 3.86
N GLY A 145 28.37 2.17 4.76
CA GLY A 145 29.45 2.97 5.33
C GLY A 145 30.24 3.79 4.30
N LYS A 146 29.67 4.03 3.11
CA LYS A 146 30.35 4.71 1.99
C LYS A 146 29.54 5.92 1.53
N TRP A 147 30.26 6.97 1.13
CA TRP A 147 29.62 8.15 0.58
C TRP A 147 29.11 7.89 -0.85
N LEU A 148 27.80 7.95 -1.05
CA LEU A 148 27.16 7.76 -2.35
C LEU A 148 26.89 9.12 -3.01
N LYS A 149 27.12 9.23 -4.33
CA LYS A 149 26.74 10.43 -5.09
C LYS A 149 25.22 10.51 -5.24
N LEU A 150 24.63 11.62 -4.79
CA LEU A 150 23.17 11.86 -4.82
C LEU A 150 22.71 12.43 -6.16
N ALA A 151 23.40 13.47 -6.66
CA ALA A 151 23.12 14.08 -7.95
C ALA A 151 23.49 13.16 -9.11
N ARG A 152 22.72 13.23 -10.20
CA ARG A 152 22.93 12.38 -11.36
C ARG A 152 24.16 12.77 -12.18
#